data_AF-A0A1B6M6E7-F1
#
_entry.id   AF-A0A1B6M6E7-F1
#
_cell.length_a   1.000
_cell.length_b   1.000
_cell.length_c   1.000
_cell.angle_alpha   90.00
_cell.angle_beta   90.00
_cell.angle_gamma   90.00
#
_symmetry.space_group_name_H-M   'P 1'
#
loop_
_entity.id
_entity.type
_entity.pdbx_description
1 polymer ?
#
loop_
_entity_poly.entity_id
_entity_poly.type
_entity_poly.pdbx_seq_one_letter_code
_entity_poly.pdbx_strand_id
1 'polypeptide(L)'
;VLKLSSVRSFPGAKAGTFFARDNVSNFISWCRRGLGVFECLIFETDDLIMRKNEKHVILCLLEVARRGAKLGMPAPMLVQLEREIDREIAADKRDLKRGLSACQGYDYEDDEDESDLSDAEDCRQFGPLPQIVTNDLKSLDEMVRDLVEKCRCPTQFPM
;
A
#
# COMPACT_ATOMS: atom_id res chain seq x y z
N VAL A 1 9.19 -19.40 -0.39
CA VAL A 1 7.98 -18.84 -1.05
C VAL A 1 6.77 -19.55 -0.47
N LEU A 2 5.84 -18.79 0.10
CA LEU A 2 4.94 -19.15 1.22
C LEU A 2 4.37 -20.59 1.18
N LYS A 3 4.63 -21.40 2.22
CA LYS A 3 3.98 -22.71 2.41
C LYS A 3 2.53 -22.49 2.84
N LEU A 4 1.63 -22.37 1.87
CA LEU A 4 0.22 -22.13 2.11
C LEU A 4 -0.56 -23.43 1.93
N SER A 5 -1.41 -23.74 2.90
CA SER A 5 -2.37 -24.83 2.76
C SER A 5 -3.35 -24.52 1.64
N SER A 6 -3.79 -25.55 0.91
CA SER A 6 -4.91 -25.40 -0.03
C SER A 6 -6.15 -24.92 0.74
N VAL A 7 -6.81 -23.88 0.23
CA VAL A 7 -8.00 -23.31 0.84
C VAL A 7 -9.16 -23.35 -0.15
N ARG A 8 -10.34 -23.73 0.33
CA ARG A 8 -11.57 -23.69 -0.48
C ARG A 8 -12.03 -22.24 -0.61
N SER A 9 -12.20 -21.77 -1.84
CA SER A 9 -12.81 -20.48 -2.14
C SER A 9 -14.01 -20.68 -3.08
N PHE A 10 -14.99 -19.79 -2.99
CA PHE A 10 -16.15 -19.80 -3.88
C PHE A 10 -16.13 -18.55 -4.78
N PRO A 11 -15.72 -18.65 -6.05
CA PRO A 11 -15.57 -17.49 -6.94
C PRO A 11 -16.88 -16.73 -7.21
N GLY A 12 -18.02 -17.41 -7.14
CA GLY A 12 -19.35 -16.82 -7.37
C GLY A 12 -20.01 -16.21 -6.13
N ALA A 13 -19.24 -15.95 -5.06
CA ALA A 13 -19.80 -15.47 -3.80
C ALA A 13 -20.37 -14.05 -3.97
N LYS A 14 -21.65 -13.88 -3.64
CA LYS A 14 -22.29 -12.54 -3.64
C LYS A 14 -21.94 -11.79 -2.35
N ALA A 15 -21.87 -10.46 -2.45
CA ALA A 15 -21.70 -9.60 -1.27
C ALA A 15 -22.79 -9.89 -0.21
N GLY A 16 -22.40 -9.83 1.07
CA GLY A 16 -23.29 -10.12 2.20
C GLY A 16 -23.56 -11.61 2.49
N THR A 17 -23.02 -12.55 1.70
CA THR A 17 -23.23 -13.99 1.92
C THR A 17 -22.19 -14.61 2.86
N PHE A 18 -22.53 -15.75 3.48
CA PHE A 18 -21.57 -16.55 4.25
C PHE A 18 -20.37 -17.01 3.40
N PHE A 19 -20.59 -17.35 2.13
CA PHE A 19 -19.51 -17.68 1.20
C PHE A 19 -18.53 -16.52 0.99
N ALA A 20 -19.03 -15.28 0.94
CA ALA A 20 -18.17 -14.10 0.86
C ALA A 20 -17.39 -13.91 2.17
N ARG A 21 -18.03 -14.09 3.33
CA ARG A 21 -17.37 -14.06 4.64
C ARG A 21 -16.23 -15.09 4.73
N ASP A 22 -16.46 -16.32 4.25
CA ASP A 22 -15.46 -17.38 4.23
C ASP A 22 -14.27 -17.03 3.34
N ASN A 23 -14.53 -16.52 2.12
CA ASN A 23 -13.47 -16.03 1.23
C ASN A 23 -12.62 -14.94 1.90
N VAL A 24 -13.24 -13.99 2.60
CA VAL A 24 -12.52 -12.93 3.32
C VAL A 24 -11.74 -13.49 4.52
N SER A 25 -12.31 -14.45 5.26
CA SER A 25 -11.62 -15.13 6.37
C SER A 25 -10.37 -15.86 5.91
N ASN A 26 -10.43 -16.48 4.72
CA ASN A 26 -9.28 -17.12 4.09
C ASN A 26 -8.18 -16.11 3.76
N PHE A 27 -8.54 -14.94 3.23
CA PHE A 27 -7.60 -13.85 2.96
C PHE A 27 -6.95 -13.33 4.26
N ILE A 28 -7.74 -13.05 5.30
CA ILE A 28 -7.23 -12.60 6.61
C ILE A 28 -6.26 -13.63 7.19
N SER A 29 -6.63 -14.91 7.13
CA SER A 29 -5.78 -16.02 7.55
C SER A 29 -4.45 -16.07 6.82
N TRP A 30 -4.47 -15.80 5.52
CA TRP A 30 -3.28 -15.74 4.67
C TRP A 30 -2.40 -14.53 5.00
N CYS A 31 -2.98 -13.34 5.20
CA CYS A 31 -2.24 -12.14 5.60
C CYS A 31 -1.48 -12.38 6.91
N ARG A 32 -2.14 -12.98 7.90
CA ARG A 32 -1.55 -13.28 9.21
C ARG A 32 -0.41 -14.30 9.12
N ARG A 33 -0.68 -15.46 8.52
CA ARG A 33 0.24 -16.62 8.60
C ARG A 33 1.20 -16.72 7.43
N GLY A 34 0.76 -16.31 6.25
CA GLY A 34 1.56 -16.34 5.03
C GLY A 34 2.46 -15.11 4.95
N LEU A 35 1.87 -13.92 4.98
CA LEU A 35 2.60 -12.68 4.75
C LEU A 35 3.15 -12.03 6.04
N GLY A 36 2.65 -12.45 7.21
CA GLY A 36 3.09 -11.96 8.52
C GLY A 36 2.59 -10.55 8.86
N VAL A 37 1.47 -10.11 8.27
CA VAL A 37 0.85 -8.80 8.55
C VAL A 37 0.55 -8.69 10.05
N PHE A 38 0.90 -7.54 10.64
CA PHE A 38 0.71 -7.30 12.07
C PHE A 38 -0.77 -7.36 12.46
N GLU A 39 -1.08 -7.98 13.61
CA GLU A 39 -2.47 -8.15 14.08
C GLU A 39 -3.22 -6.81 14.20
N CYS A 40 -2.55 -5.73 14.59
CA CYS A 40 -3.15 -4.41 14.69
C CYS A 40 -3.57 -3.79 13.34
N LEU A 41 -3.10 -4.36 12.22
CA LEU A 41 -3.44 -3.94 10.86
C LEU A 41 -4.41 -4.92 10.17
N ILE A 42 -4.75 -6.04 10.80
CA ILE A 42 -5.71 -7.00 10.27
C ILE A 42 -7.14 -6.49 10.57
N PHE A 43 -7.99 -6.47 9.53
CA PHE A 43 -9.42 -6.16 9.66
C PHE A 43 -10.25 -7.42 9.92
N GLU A 44 -11.50 -7.25 10.34
CA GLU A 44 -12.47 -8.33 10.53
C GLU A 44 -13.31 -8.58 9.29
N THR A 45 -13.84 -9.79 9.12
CA THR A 45 -14.66 -10.12 7.95
C THR A 45 -15.85 -9.17 7.74
N ASP A 46 -16.46 -8.68 8.84
CA ASP A 46 -17.59 -7.75 8.77
C ASP A 46 -17.19 -6.34 8.35
N ASP A 47 -15.94 -5.93 8.55
CA ASP A 47 -15.44 -4.62 8.13
C ASP A 47 -15.57 -4.45 6.62
N LEU A 48 -15.29 -5.52 5.88
CA LEU A 48 -15.40 -5.57 4.42
C LEU A 48 -16.80 -5.99 3.95
N ILE A 49 -17.34 -7.09 4.47
CA ILE A 49 -18.61 -7.65 3.96
C ILE A 49 -19.80 -6.73 4.21
N MET A 50 -19.82 -6.07 5.38
CA MET A 50 -20.88 -5.15 5.77
C MET A 50 -20.50 -3.68 5.52
N ARG A 51 -19.32 -3.43 4.93
CA ARG A 51 -18.76 -2.08 4.69
C ARG A 51 -18.77 -1.18 5.93
N LYS A 52 -18.45 -1.75 7.08
CA LYS A 52 -18.50 -1.03 8.37
C LYS A 52 -17.23 -0.21 8.62
N ASN A 53 -16.07 -0.74 8.26
CA ASN A 53 -14.77 -0.12 8.57
C ASN A 53 -13.80 -0.24 7.40
N GLU A 54 -14.10 0.42 6.29
CA GLU A 54 -13.29 0.39 5.07
C GLU A 54 -11.84 0.86 5.30
N LYS A 55 -11.64 1.79 6.24
CA LYS A 55 -10.30 2.25 6.65
C LYS A 55 -9.41 1.10 7.11
N HIS A 56 -9.91 0.19 7.93
CA HIS A 56 -9.13 -0.95 8.41
C HIS A 56 -8.76 -1.90 7.26
N VAL A 57 -9.68 -2.10 6.31
CA VAL A 57 -9.42 -2.87 5.09
C VAL A 57 -8.28 -2.24 4.29
N ILE A 58 -8.33 -0.92 4.05
CA ILE A 58 -7.31 -0.19 3.30
C ILE A 58 -5.94 -0.30 3.99
N LEU A 59 -5.87 -0.10 5.31
CA LEU A 59 -4.62 -0.20 6.07
C LEU A 59 -4.00 -1.60 5.97
N CYS A 60 -4.81 -2.65 6.05
CA CYS A 60 -4.36 -4.02 5.83
C CYS A 60 -3.78 -4.21 4.42
N LEU A 61 -4.47 -3.72 3.38
CA LEU A 61 -4.04 -3.85 2.00
C LEU A 61 -2.75 -3.08 1.71
N LEU A 62 -2.55 -1.90 2.31
CA LEU A 62 -1.29 -1.15 2.21
C LEU A 62 -0.13 -1.93 2.83
N GLU A 63 -0.35 -2.58 3.97
CA GLU A 63 0.67 -3.43 4.58
C GLU A 63 0.97 -4.69 3.75
N VAL A 64 -0.06 -5.31 3.17
CA VAL A 64 0.09 -6.40 2.21
C VAL A 64 0.94 -5.95 1.02
N ALA A 65 0.69 -4.76 0.49
CA ALA A 65 1.47 -4.21 -0.63
C ALA A 65 2.92 -3.92 -0.24
N ARG A 66 3.17 -3.33 0.94
CA ARG A 66 4.53 -3.11 1.47
C ARG A 66 5.33 -4.39 1.53
N ARG A 67 4.73 -5.47 2.03
CA ARG A 67 5.38 -6.78 2.14
C ARG A 67 5.49 -7.48 0.79
N GLY A 68 4.45 -7.43 -0.04
CA GLY A 68 4.44 -8.00 -1.38
C GLY A 68 5.50 -7.39 -2.29
N ALA A 69 5.81 -6.10 -2.12
CA ALA A 69 6.86 -5.45 -2.90
C ALA A 69 8.27 -5.98 -2.61
N LYS A 70 8.53 -6.50 -1.40
CA LYS A 70 9.78 -7.21 -1.08
C LYS A 70 9.91 -8.55 -1.81
N LEU A 71 8.80 -9.05 -2.38
CA LEU A 71 8.73 -10.28 -3.18
C LEU A 71 8.68 -9.98 -4.69
N GLY A 72 8.92 -8.73 -5.10
CA GLY A 72 8.93 -8.31 -6.51
C GLY A 72 7.58 -7.85 -7.08
N MET A 73 6.53 -7.74 -6.25
CA MET A 73 5.26 -7.16 -6.70
C MET A 73 5.37 -5.63 -6.82
N PRO A 74 4.71 -4.98 -7.81
CA PRO A 74 4.72 -3.53 -7.89
C PRO A 74 4.03 -2.91 -6.67
N ALA A 75 4.70 -1.97 -6.02
CA ALA A 75 4.15 -1.23 -4.89
C ALA A 75 3.19 -0.11 -5.39
N PRO A 76 2.05 0.12 -4.73
CA PRO A 76 1.23 1.31 -4.95
C PRO A 76 2.02 2.59 -4.71
N MET A 77 1.66 3.67 -5.40
CA MET A 77 2.37 4.96 -5.32
C MET A 77 2.54 5.45 -3.88
N LEU A 78 1.51 5.33 -3.04
CA LEU A 78 1.60 5.73 -1.63
C LEU A 78 2.74 5.01 -0.89
N VAL A 79 2.91 3.70 -1.12
CA VAL A 79 3.98 2.92 -0.51
C VAL A 79 5.35 3.30 -1.07
N GLN A 80 5.43 3.67 -2.36
CA GLN A 80 6.67 4.16 -2.96
C GLN A 80 7.09 5.50 -2.34
N LEU A 81 6.14 6.42 -2.19
CA LEU A 81 6.35 7.73 -1.56
C LEU A 81 6.76 7.59 -0.09
N GLU A 82 6.10 6.71 0.68
CA GLU A 82 6.51 6.42 2.07
C GLU A 82 7.99 6.02 2.16
N ARG A 83 8.43 5.10 1.28
CA ARG A 83 9.83 4.65 1.24
C ARG A 83 10.80 5.74 0.79
N GLU A 84 10.36 6.61 -0.11
CA GLU A 84 11.14 7.77 -0.55
C GLU A 84 11.40 8.72 0.62
N ILE A 85 10.35 9.08 1.35
CA ILE A 85 10.43 9.91 2.55
C ILE A 85 11.32 9.26 3.62
N ASP A 86 11.13 7.98 3.92
CA ASP A 86 11.94 7.27 4.93
C ASP A 86 13.44 7.29 4.57
N ARG A 87 13.79 7.16 3.28
CA ARG A 87 15.17 7.26 2.79
C ARG A 87 15.75 8.66 2.94
N GLU A 88 14.99 9.69 2.60
CA GLU A 88 15.41 11.09 2.77
C GLU A 88 15.68 11.40 4.25
N ILE A 89 14.77 11.02 5.15
CA ILE A 89 14.92 11.22 6.59
C ILE A 89 16.15 10.49 7.13
N ALA A 90 16.41 9.26 6.66
CA ALA A 90 17.59 8.49 7.06
C ALA A 90 18.90 9.15 6.59
N ALA A 91 18.93 9.69 5.37
CA ALA A 91 20.07 10.42 4.84
C ALA A 91 20.35 11.71 5.63
N ASP A 92 19.32 12.52 5.89
CA ASP A 92 19.44 13.75 6.68
C ASP A 92 19.97 13.47 8.09
N LYS A 93 19.53 12.37 8.72
CA LYS A 93 20.00 11.96 10.03
C LYS A 93 21.49 11.55 10.02
N ARG A 94 21.96 10.91 8.94
CA ARG A 94 23.37 10.54 8.76
C ARG A 94 24.24 11.78 8.58
N ASP A 95 23.80 12.74 7.78
CA ASP A 95 24.52 14.00 7.56
C ASP A 95 24.60 14.84 8.84
N LEU A 96 23.52 14.87 9.63
CA LEU A 96 23.53 15.51 10.95
C LEU A 96 24.49 14.82 11.92
N LYS A 97 24.51 13.48 11.96
CA LYS A 97 25.43 12.69 12.80
C LYS A 97 26.89 12.93 12.41
N ARG A 98 27.19 12.99 11.10
CA ARG A 98 28.52 13.30 10.56
C ARG A 98 28.97 14.72 10.90
N GLY A 99 28.06 15.69 10.83
CA GLY A 99 28.32 17.08 11.24
C GLY A 99 28.62 17.24 12.74
N LEU A 100 27.97 16.43 13.59
CA LEU A 100 28.26 16.39 15.04
C LEU A 100 29.53 15.62 15.39
N SER A 101 29.83 14.52 14.69
CA SER A 101 31.07 13.75 14.89
C SER A 101 32.31 14.57 14.51
N ALA A 102 32.22 15.45 13.52
CA ALA A 102 33.31 16.35 13.14
C ALA A 102 33.70 17.39 14.23
N CYS A 103 32.84 17.65 15.23
CA CYS A 103 33.15 18.57 16.34
C CYS A 103 33.42 17.89 17.69
N GLN A 104 33.11 16.59 17.84
CA GLN A 104 33.43 15.78 19.01
C GLN A 104 34.12 14.50 18.53
N GLY A 105 35.45 14.49 18.52
CA GLY A 105 36.28 13.37 18.05
C GLY A 105 36.20 12.10 18.90
N TYR A 106 35.01 11.50 18.97
CA TYR A 106 34.74 10.19 19.55
C TYR A 106 34.14 9.31 18.44
N ASP A 107 34.93 8.35 17.97
CA ASP A 107 34.45 7.25 17.13
C ASP A 107 33.49 6.39 17.97
N TYR A 108 32.23 6.29 17.53
CA TYR A 108 31.39 5.17 17.89
C TYR A 108 31.50 4.15 16.75
N GLU A 109 31.89 2.93 17.09
CA GLU A 109 31.94 1.80 16.16
C GLU A 109 30.56 1.60 15.52
N ASP A 110 30.62 1.48 14.19
CA ASP A 110 29.50 1.41 13.28
C ASP A 110 28.93 -0.01 13.26
N ASP A 111 27.82 -0.23 13.95
CA ASP A 111 26.99 -1.45 13.83
C ASP A 111 25.74 -1.15 12.98
N GLU A 112 25.84 -0.36 11.91
CA GLU A 112 24.76 -0.29 10.90
C GLU A 112 24.97 -1.38 9.85
N ASP A 113 24.01 -2.31 9.78
CA ASP A 113 23.92 -3.38 8.78
C ASP A 113 24.25 -2.85 7.36
N GLU A 114 25.45 -3.19 6.88
CA GLU A 114 25.99 -3.03 5.51
C GLU A 114 25.17 -3.75 4.41
N SER A 115 23.91 -4.10 4.69
CA SER A 115 23.01 -4.80 3.76
C SER A 115 22.01 -3.89 3.03
N ASP A 116 21.89 -2.61 3.41
CA ASP A 116 20.90 -1.67 2.84
C ASP A 116 21.52 -0.64 1.87
N LEU A 117 22.85 -0.64 1.71
CA LEU A 117 23.56 0.31 0.83
C LEU A 117 23.53 -0.08 -0.66
N SER A 118 23.30 -1.35 -0.99
CA SER A 118 23.24 -1.78 -2.40
C SER A 118 21.97 -1.32 -3.12
N ASP A 119 20.88 -1.07 -2.39
CA ASP A 119 19.61 -0.56 -2.93
C ASP A 119 19.55 0.98 -3.00
N ALA A 120 20.51 1.68 -2.37
CA ALA A 120 20.50 3.14 -2.21
C ALA A 120 20.98 3.89 -3.47
N GLU A 121 21.87 3.30 -4.26
CA GLU A 121 22.48 3.97 -5.43
C GLU A 121 21.61 3.89 -6.70
N ASP A 122 20.73 2.89 -6.85
CA ASP A 122 19.92 2.71 -8.07
C ASP A 122 18.58 3.48 -8.05
N CYS A 123 18.13 3.94 -6.87
CA CYS A 123 16.82 4.59 -6.71
C CYS A 123 16.83 6.13 -6.74
N ARG A 124 17.99 6.80 -6.80
CA ARG A 124 18.04 8.28 -6.81
C ARG A 124 17.68 8.91 -8.16
N GLN A 125 17.63 8.13 -9.23
CA GLN A 125 17.54 8.65 -10.60
C GLN A 125 16.10 8.73 -11.15
N PHE A 126 15.16 7.97 -10.59
CA PHE A 126 13.79 7.88 -11.10
C PHE A 126 12.77 8.08 -9.97
N GLY A 127 11.87 9.05 -10.14
CA GLY A 127 10.75 9.29 -9.23
C GLY A 127 9.79 8.09 -9.14
N PRO A 128 8.74 8.16 -8.31
CA PRO A 128 7.82 7.04 -8.09
C PRO A 128 7.23 6.54 -9.40
N LEU A 129 7.22 5.23 -9.56
CA LEU A 129 6.58 4.57 -10.69
C LEU A 129 5.07 4.87 -10.68
N PRO A 130 4.48 5.16 -11.86
CA PRO A 130 3.07 5.49 -11.96
C PRO A 130 2.20 4.35 -11.42
N GLN A 131 1.12 4.70 -10.74
CA GLN A 131 0.18 3.74 -10.19
C GLN A 131 -0.50 2.96 -11.32
N ILE A 132 -0.52 1.63 -11.19
CA ILE A 132 -1.30 0.77 -12.08
C ILE A 132 -2.78 0.99 -11.78
N VAL A 133 -3.50 1.58 -12.73
CA VAL A 133 -4.94 1.81 -12.63
C VAL A 133 -5.65 0.64 -13.32
N THR A 134 -6.22 -0.27 -12.53
CA THR A 134 -6.97 -1.43 -13.04
C THR A 134 -8.49 -1.26 -12.95
N ASN A 135 -8.96 -0.11 -12.44
CA ASN A 135 -10.37 0.21 -12.27
C ASN A 135 -10.68 1.52 -12.98
N ASP A 136 -11.85 1.61 -13.61
CA ASP A 136 -12.32 2.79 -14.35
C ASP A 136 -12.99 3.81 -13.42
N LEU A 137 -12.42 4.03 -12.22
CA LEU A 137 -12.93 5.03 -11.29
C LEU A 137 -12.83 6.42 -11.94
N LYS A 138 -13.90 6.83 -12.61
CA LYS A 138 -14.05 8.16 -13.15
C LYS A 138 -13.89 9.15 -12.00
N SER A 139 -13.05 10.16 -12.19
CA SER A 139 -13.00 11.29 -11.27
C SER A 139 -14.40 11.92 -11.15
N LEU A 140 -14.68 12.64 -10.06
CA LEU A 140 -15.95 13.35 -9.91
C LEU A 140 -16.20 14.27 -11.11
N ASP A 141 -15.14 14.93 -11.58
CA ASP A 141 -15.17 15.77 -12.77
C ASP A 141 -15.52 14.97 -14.04
N GLU A 142 -14.86 13.85 -14.30
CA GLU A 142 -15.20 12.96 -15.43
C GLU A 142 -16.64 12.45 -15.35
N MET A 143 -17.12 12.10 -14.15
CA MET A 143 -18.51 11.68 -13.92
C MET A 143 -19.50 12.82 -14.17
N VAL A 144 -19.18 14.04 -13.73
CA VAL A 144 -19.99 15.24 -13.95
C VAL A 144 -20.05 15.56 -15.44
N ARG A 145 -18.92 15.55 -16.16
CA ARG A 145 -18.88 15.73 -17.62
C ARG A 145 -19.78 14.70 -18.32
N ASP A 146 -19.63 13.43 -17.98
CA ASP A 146 -20.44 12.31 -18.49
C ASP A 146 -21.95 12.49 -18.28
N LEU A 147 -22.35 13.13 -17.17
CA LEU A 147 -23.76 13.39 -16.82
C LEU A 147 -24.28 14.65 -17.51
N VAL A 148 -23.46 15.71 -17.59
CA VAL A 148 -23.78 16.96 -18.29
C VAL A 148 -23.93 16.71 -19.78
N GLU A 149 -23.07 15.89 -20.40
CA GLU A 149 -23.19 15.48 -21.81
C GLU A 149 -24.53 14.78 -22.12
N LYS A 150 -25.12 14.10 -21.13
CA LYS A 150 -26.42 13.42 -21.26
C LYS A 150 -27.61 14.31 -20.85
N CYS A 151 -27.35 15.53 -20.37
CA CYS A 151 -28.36 16.45 -19.89
C CYS A 151 -29.21 16.98 -21.05
N ARG A 152 -30.52 17.08 -20.85
CA ARG A 152 -31.49 17.60 -21.84
C ARG A 152 -32.18 18.89 -21.37
N CYS A 153 -31.64 19.55 -20.34
CA CYS A 153 -32.20 20.78 -19.82
C CYS A 153 -32.14 21.90 -20.88
N PRO A 154 -33.15 22.78 -20.95
CA PRO A 154 -33.23 23.87 -21.94
C PRO A 154 -32.17 24.96 -21.74
N THR A 155 -31.64 25.06 -20.52
CA THR A 155 -30.49 25.91 -20.18
C THR A 155 -29.34 25.01 -19.75
N GLN A 156 -28.31 24.94 -20.58
CA GLN A 156 -27.04 24.30 -20.22
C GLN A 156 -26.01 25.40 -20.03
N PHE A 157 -25.28 25.35 -18.92
CA PHE A 157 -24.11 26.18 -18.75
C PHE A 157 -23.02 25.62 -19.68
N PRO A 158 -22.31 26.48 -20.45
CA PRO A 158 -21.19 26.01 -21.24
C PRO A 158 -20.14 25.40 -20.31
N MET A 159 -19.68 24.19 -20.65
CA MET A 159 -18.54 23.55 -19.99
C MET A 159 -17.22 24.20 -20.41
#